data_AF-A0A917S0V7-F1
#
_entry.id   AF-A0A917S0V7-F1
#
_cell.length_a   1.000
_cell.length_b   1.000
_cell.length_c   1.000
_cell.angle_alpha   90.00
_cell.angle_beta   90.00
_cell.angle_gamma   90.00
#
_symmetry.space_group_name_H-M   'P 1'
#
loop_
_entity.id
_entity.type
_entity.pdbx_description
1 polymer ?
#
loop_
_entity_poly.entity_id
_entity_poly.type
_entity_poly.pdbx_seq_one_letter_code
_entity_poly.pdbx_strand_id
1 'polypeptide(L)'
;MFDMGAPELLVLGMLAIIVFGPDKLPGIARKAAKAISYVRQMAGTAQNQLKSELGPEFDDLDFRDLNPKAFVQKHLFSDVDPLVTDLKDQFSDISSLGMSTVTEATTAIDDAKRHATAQSITTGNGVVATIMPALAAPRITTPYDPDAT
;
A
#
# COMPACT_ATOMS: atom_id res chain seq x y z
N MET A 1 1.28 11.44 -9.15
CA MET A 1 0.31 10.73 -10.01
C MET A 1 0.08 9.39 -9.39
N PHE A 2 -1.13 8.86 -9.21
CA PHE A 2 -1.23 7.42 -8.96
C PHE A 2 -0.98 6.73 -10.28
N ASP A 3 0.29 6.55 -10.62
CA ASP A 3 0.71 5.61 -11.65
C ASP A 3 0.27 4.24 -11.12
N MET A 4 -0.88 3.76 -11.56
CA MET A 4 -1.38 2.44 -11.17
C MET A 4 -0.62 1.40 -11.98
N GLY A 5 0.62 1.15 -11.55
CA GLY A 5 1.49 0.14 -12.10
C GLY A 5 1.50 -1.14 -11.27
N ALA A 6 2.22 -2.14 -11.79
CA ALA A 6 2.55 -3.34 -11.04
C ALA A 6 3.25 -3.05 -9.69
N PRO A 7 4.21 -2.10 -9.56
CA PRO A 7 4.86 -1.85 -8.28
C PRO A 7 3.93 -1.22 -7.24
N GLU A 8 3.07 -0.28 -7.63
CA GLU A 8 2.14 0.40 -6.72
C GLU A 8 1.08 -0.56 -6.18
N LEU A 9 0.57 -1.47 -7.02
CA LEU A 9 -0.32 -2.55 -6.58
C LEU A 9 0.36 -3.49 -5.57
N LEU A 10 1.66 -3.74 -5.71
CA LEU A 10 2.42 -4.57 -4.78
C LEU A 10 2.54 -3.87 -3.41
N VAL A 11 2.87 -2.58 -3.40
CA VAL A 11 2.93 -1.77 -2.17
C VAL A 11 1.56 -1.70 -1.49
N LEU A 12 0.49 -1.46 -2.24
CA LEU A 12 -0.87 -1.46 -1.71
C LEU A 12 -1.26 -2.84 -1.14
N GLY A 13 -0.88 -3.91 -1.83
CA GLY A 13 -1.08 -5.28 -1.38
C GLY A 13 -0.35 -5.55 -0.05
N MET A 14 0.90 -5.13 0.07
CA MET A 14 1.68 -5.25 1.29
C MET A 14 1.04 -4.46 2.44
N LEU A 15 0.60 -3.22 2.18
CA LEU A 15 -0.10 -2.40 3.16
C LEU A 15 -1.40 -3.04 3.61
N ALA A 16 -2.19 -3.56 2.67
CA ALA A 16 -3.42 -4.27 2.98
C ALA A 16 -3.14 -5.52 3.84
N ILE A 17 -2.05 -6.25 3.59
CA ILE A 17 -1.64 -7.42 4.39
C ILE A 17 -1.30 -6.99 5.81
N ILE A 18 -0.61 -5.87 6.00
CA ILE A 18 -0.28 -5.36 7.33
C ILE A 18 -1.54 -4.94 8.09
N VAL A 19 -2.48 -4.27 7.44
CA VAL A 19 -3.71 -3.76 8.07
C VAL A 19 -4.71 -4.87 8.40
N PHE A 20 -4.95 -5.78 7.47
CA PHE A 20 -6.01 -6.80 7.58
C PHE A 20 -5.49 -8.20 7.92
N GLY A 21 -4.21 -8.47 7.66
CA GLY A 21 -3.58 -9.79 7.79
C GLY A 21 -3.66 -10.62 6.49
N PRO A 22 -2.63 -11.44 6.19
CA PRO A 22 -2.56 -12.25 4.97
C PRO A 22 -3.66 -13.31 4.89
N ASP A 23 -4.18 -13.77 6.04
CA ASP A 23 -5.21 -14.81 6.10
C ASP A 23 -6.63 -14.28 5.80
N LYS A 24 -6.88 -12.98 6.06
CA LYS A 24 -8.22 -12.39 5.93
C LYS A 24 -8.47 -11.81 4.55
N LEU A 25 -7.45 -11.21 3.93
CA LEU A 25 -7.52 -10.62 2.59
C LEU A 25 -8.10 -11.54 1.51
N PRO A 26 -7.62 -12.78 1.30
CA PRO A 26 -8.17 -13.65 0.27
C PRO A 26 -9.64 -13.97 0.54
N GLY A 27 -10.04 -14.06 1.81
CA GLY A 27 -11.44 -14.22 2.20
C GLY A 27 -12.31 -13.00 1.83
N ILE A 28 -11.84 -11.79 2.14
CA ILE A 28 -12.54 -10.53 1.84
C ILE A 28 -12.64 -10.32 0.32
N ALA A 29 -11.53 -10.51 -0.41
CA ALA A 29 -11.49 -10.40 -1.87
C ALA A 29 -12.48 -11.36 -2.54
N ARG A 30 -12.54 -12.63 -2.08
CA ARG A 30 -13.52 -13.61 -2.58
C ARG A 30 -14.97 -13.18 -2.32
N LYS A 31 -15.25 -12.61 -1.13
CA LYS A 31 -16.59 -12.09 -0.80
C LYS A 31 -16.97 -10.92 -1.70
N ALA A 32 -16.06 -9.97 -1.91
CA ALA A 32 -16.26 -8.83 -2.80
C ALA A 32 -16.49 -9.30 -4.25
N ALA A 33 -15.66 -10.21 -4.75
CA ALA A 33 -15.82 -10.78 -6.09
C ALA A 33 -17.19 -11.46 -6.27
N LYS A 34 -17.65 -12.22 -5.26
CA LYS A 34 -19.00 -12.82 -5.28
C LYS A 34 -20.10 -11.77 -5.28
N ALA A 35 -20.00 -10.74 -4.45
CA ALA A 35 -20.97 -9.64 -4.41
C ALA A 35 -21.06 -8.93 -5.77
N ILE A 36 -19.91 -8.60 -6.38
CA ILE A 36 -19.84 -7.98 -7.71
C ILE A 36 -20.46 -8.90 -8.77
N SER A 37 -20.15 -10.21 -8.73
CA SER A 37 -20.71 -11.17 -9.69
C SER A 37 -22.23 -11.28 -9.59
N TYR A 38 -22.76 -11.24 -8.36
CA TYR A 38 -24.19 -11.27 -8.08
C TYR A 38 -24.89 -10.02 -8.61
N VAL A 39 -24.33 -8.83 -8.33
CA VAL A 39 -24.85 -7.56 -8.85
C VAL A 39 -24.85 -7.56 -10.38
N ARG A 40 -23.78 -8.04 -11.02
CA ARG A 40 -23.71 -8.15 -12.49
C ARG A 40 -24.79 -9.06 -13.06
N GLN A 41 -25.04 -10.20 -12.41
CA GLN A 41 -26.05 -11.16 -12.85
C GLN A 41 -27.48 -10.61 -12.68
N MET A 42 -27.73 -9.93 -11.55
CA MET A 42 -29.01 -9.28 -11.28
C MET A 42 -29.28 -8.15 -12.27
N ALA A 43 -28.29 -7.30 -12.55
CA ALA A 43 -28.38 -6.24 -13.55
C ALA A 43 -28.68 -6.80 -14.95
N GLY A 44 -27.98 -7.86 -15.37
CA GLY A 44 -28.25 -8.51 -16.65
C GLY A 44 -29.64 -9.16 -16.73
N THR A 45 -30.13 -9.74 -15.63
CA THR A 45 -31.47 -10.35 -15.57
C THR A 45 -32.57 -9.30 -15.65
N ALA A 46 -32.43 -8.19 -14.92
CA ALA A 46 -33.37 -7.08 -14.95
C ALA A 46 -33.39 -6.41 -16.35
N GLN A 47 -32.23 -6.26 -16.99
CA GLN A 47 -32.14 -5.77 -18.38
C GLN A 47 -32.88 -6.70 -19.36
N ASN A 48 -32.71 -8.02 -19.21
CA ASN A 48 -33.39 -8.99 -20.07
C ASN A 48 -34.92 -8.97 -19.87
N GLN A 49 -35.39 -8.79 -18.63
CA GLN A 49 -36.83 -8.65 -18.33
C GLN A 49 -37.40 -7.36 -18.94
N LEU A 50 -36.70 -6.23 -18.79
CA LEU A 50 -37.12 -4.96 -19.36
C LEU A 50 -37.18 -4.99 -20.90
N LYS A 51 -36.20 -5.64 -21.55
CA LYS A 51 -36.19 -5.88 -23.00
C LYS A 51 -37.33 -6.80 -23.47
N SER A 52 -37.71 -7.78 -22.64
CA SER A 52 -38.75 -8.74 -22.99
C SER A 52 -40.17 -8.18 -22.82
N GLU A 53 -40.37 -7.25 -21.88
CA GLU A 53 -41.70 -6.69 -21.58
C GLU A 53 -42.02 -5.40 -22.34
N LEU A 54 -41.01 -4.59 -22.68
CA LEU A 54 -41.24 -3.29 -23.34
C LEU A 54 -40.96 -3.29 -24.85
N GLY A 55 -40.53 -4.43 -25.41
CA GLY A 55 -40.23 -4.58 -26.83
C GLY A 55 -38.95 -3.84 -27.26
N PRO A 56 -38.50 -4.06 -28.51
CA PRO A 56 -37.28 -3.48 -29.06
C PRO A 56 -37.29 -1.94 -29.17
N GLU A 57 -38.38 -1.24 -28.82
CA GLU A 57 -38.44 0.23 -28.84
C GLU A 57 -37.66 0.92 -27.70
N PHE A 58 -37.12 0.17 -26.74
CA PHE A 58 -36.16 0.67 -25.74
C PHE A 58 -34.69 0.33 -26.05
N ASP A 59 -34.37 -0.19 -27.25
CA ASP A 59 -32.98 -0.34 -27.70
C ASP A 59 -32.28 1.02 -27.93
N ASP A 60 -33.03 2.13 -28.01
CA ASP A 60 -32.51 3.49 -28.22
C ASP A 60 -32.07 4.22 -26.95
N LEU A 61 -32.34 3.67 -25.76
CA LEU A 61 -31.59 4.07 -24.57
C LEU A 61 -30.21 3.42 -24.69
N ASP A 62 -29.18 4.22 -24.99
CA ASP A 62 -27.82 3.75 -25.27
C ASP A 62 -27.15 3.13 -24.02
N PHE A 63 -27.51 1.87 -23.72
CA PHE A 63 -26.97 1.08 -22.62
C PHE A 63 -25.50 0.66 -22.86
N ARG A 64 -24.89 0.99 -24.01
CA ARG A 64 -23.45 0.78 -24.22
C ARG A 64 -22.62 1.75 -23.38
N ASP A 65 -23.20 2.88 -22.96
CA ASP A 65 -22.64 3.80 -21.96
C ASP A 65 -22.86 3.30 -20.51
N LEU A 66 -23.75 2.32 -20.28
CA LEU A 66 -23.94 1.67 -18.96
C LEU A 66 -23.00 0.48 -18.71
N ASN A 67 -22.06 0.21 -19.62
CA ASN A 67 -20.95 -0.67 -19.28
C ASN A 67 -20.14 0.02 -18.17
N PRO A 68 -19.98 -0.57 -16.97
CA PRO A 68 -19.31 0.10 -15.86
C PRO A 68 -17.89 0.54 -16.24
N LYS A 69 -17.23 -0.18 -17.16
CA LYS A 69 -15.93 0.21 -17.72
C LYS A 69 -16.00 1.48 -18.58
N ALA A 70 -17.02 1.62 -19.43
CA ALA A 70 -17.22 2.80 -20.28
C ALA A 70 -17.72 4.00 -19.46
N PHE A 71 -18.62 3.78 -18.49
CA PHE A 71 -19.13 4.80 -17.57
C PHE A 71 -18.03 5.35 -16.64
N VAL A 72 -17.26 4.46 -16.00
CA VAL A 72 -16.09 4.84 -15.20
C VAL A 72 -15.07 5.55 -16.09
N GLN A 73 -14.88 5.10 -17.32
CA GLN A 73 -13.95 5.76 -18.22
C GLN A 73 -14.41 7.17 -18.63
N LYS A 74 -15.72 7.40 -18.77
CA LYS A 74 -16.29 8.67 -19.25
C LYS A 74 -16.62 9.66 -18.14
N HIS A 75 -16.72 9.22 -16.88
CA HIS A 75 -16.96 10.09 -15.71
C HIS A 75 -15.77 10.17 -14.75
N LEU A 76 -14.90 9.14 -14.68
CA LEU A 76 -13.70 9.18 -13.84
C LEU A 76 -12.40 9.51 -14.60
N PHE A 77 -12.42 9.76 -15.91
CA PHE A 77 -11.26 10.37 -16.59
C PHE A 77 -11.58 11.76 -17.12
N SER A 78 -12.85 12.12 -17.33
CA SER A 78 -13.21 13.43 -17.91
C SER A 78 -13.38 14.54 -16.87
N ASP A 79 -13.85 14.22 -15.66
CA ASP A 79 -14.17 15.24 -14.63
C ASP A 79 -13.08 15.39 -13.55
N VAL A 80 -12.15 14.44 -13.46
CA VAL A 80 -11.15 14.36 -12.38
C VAL A 80 -9.72 14.65 -12.85
N ASP A 81 -9.47 14.88 -14.14
CA ASP A 81 -8.15 15.29 -14.63
C ASP A 81 -7.52 16.47 -13.86
N PRO A 82 -8.25 17.56 -13.50
CA PRO A 82 -7.66 18.65 -12.73
C PRO A 82 -7.40 18.27 -11.25
N LEU A 83 -8.29 17.49 -10.62
CA LEU A 83 -8.13 17.08 -9.21
C LEU A 83 -7.06 15.99 -9.03
N VAL A 84 -6.98 15.07 -9.99
CA VAL A 84 -5.99 14.00 -10.02
C VAL A 84 -4.59 14.58 -10.22
N THR A 85 -4.46 15.69 -10.95
CA THR A 85 -3.20 16.42 -11.19
C THR A 85 -2.70 17.19 -9.96
N ASP A 86 -3.55 17.78 -9.14
CA ASP A 86 -3.11 18.45 -7.91
C ASP A 86 -2.66 17.45 -6.82
N LEU A 87 -3.43 16.36 -6.65
CA LEU A 87 -3.07 15.26 -5.74
C LEU A 87 -1.79 14.52 -6.19
N LYS A 88 -1.57 14.49 -7.51
CA LYS A 88 -0.42 13.92 -8.21
C LYS A 88 0.89 14.51 -7.67
N ASP A 89 0.89 15.84 -7.53
CA ASP A 89 2.07 16.68 -7.31
C ASP A 89 2.42 16.71 -5.81
N GLN A 90 1.41 16.87 -4.95
CA GLN A 90 1.57 16.76 -3.50
C GLN A 90 2.12 15.39 -3.09
N PHE A 91 1.69 14.32 -3.77
CA PHE A 91 2.18 12.97 -3.49
C PHE A 91 3.62 12.75 -3.95
N SER A 92 4.05 13.32 -5.08
CA SER A 92 5.45 13.22 -5.53
C SER A 92 6.41 13.95 -4.58
N ASP A 93 5.99 15.08 -4.03
CA ASP A 93 6.79 15.82 -3.05
C ASP A 93 7.02 14.99 -1.78
N ILE A 94 5.95 14.40 -1.24
CA ILE A 94 6.02 13.52 -0.07
C ILE A 94 6.82 12.25 -0.37
N SER A 95 6.62 11.66 -1.55
CA SER A 95 7.34 10.44 -1.95
C SER A 95 8.84 10.68 -2.12
N SER A 96 9.25 11.85 -2.61
CA SER A 96 10.67 12.21 -2.76
C SER A 96 11.36 12.47 -1.42
N LEU A 97 10.63 13.08 -0.47
CA LEU A 97 11.06 13.22 0.93
C LEU A 97 11.21 11.85 1.60
N GLY A 98 10.22 10.97 1.42
CA GLY A 98 10.26 9.60 1.89
C GLY A 98 11.40 8.79 1.28
N MET A 99 11.64 8.92 -0.02
CA MET A 99 12.74 8.22 -0.70
C MET A 99 14.12 8.73 -0.28
N SER A 100 14.27 10.02 -0.03
CA SER A 100 15.54 10.59 0.43
C SER A 100 15.88 10.09 1.84
N THR A 101 14.90 10.07 2.74
CA THR A 101 15.10 9.55 4.12
C THR A 101 15.35 8.05 4.15
N VAL A 102 14.66 7.27 3.31
CA VAL A 102 14.90 5.83 3.17
C VAL A 102 16.28 5.57 2.57
N THR A 103 16.69 6.33 1.54
CA THR A 103 18.02 6.18 0.92
C THR A 103 19.12 6.51 1.91
N GLU A 104 18.99 7.60 2.66
CA GLU A 104 19.96 8.01 3.70
C GLU A 104 20.05 7.00 4.85
N ALA A 105 18.92 6.45 5.30
CA ALA A 105 18.93 5.40 6.31
C ALA A 105 19.60 4.12 5.78
N THR A 106 19.34 3.74 4.53
CA THR A 106 19.96 2.55 3.93
C THR A 106 21.47 2.71 3.72
N THR A 107 21.96 3.89 3.32
CA THR A 107 23.40 4.15 3.17
C THR A 107 24.11 4.18 4.51
N ALA A 108 23.51 4.76 5.56
CA ALA A 108 24.06 4.75 6.91
C ALA A 108 24.16 3.33 7.49
N ILE A 109 23.17 2.46 7.19
CA ILE A 109 23.19 1.05 7.61
C ILE A 109 24.27 0.26 6.84
N ASP A 110 24.43 0.51 5.54
CA ASP A 110 25.46 -0.15 4.72
C ASP A 110 26.88 0.29 5.13
N ASP A 111 27.09 1.55 5.49
CA ASP A 111 28.37 2.04 6.03
C ASP A 111 28.66 1.44 7.42
N ALA A 112 27.67 1.34 8.30
CA ALA A 112 27.81 0.66 9.59
C ALA A 112 28.18 -0.83 9.42
N LYS A 113 27.61 -1.50 8.41
CA LYS A 113 27.91 -2.90 8.08
C LYS A 113 29.32 -3.07 7.49
N ARG A 114 29.79 -2.10 6.69
CA ARG A 114 31.18 -2.06 6.17
C ARG A 114 32.19 -1.80 7.29
N HIS A 115 31.87 -0.94 8.25
CA HIS A 115 32.70 -0.71 9.43
C HIS A 115 32.74 -1.91 10.38
N ALA A 116 31.64 -2.66 10.53
CA ALA A 116 31.63 -3.92 11.29
C ALA A 116 32.44 -5.04 10.61
N THR A 117 32.50 -5.05 9.26
CA THR A 117 33.27 -6.04 8.48
C THR A 117 34.77 -5.71 8.44
N ALA A 118 35.15 -4.43 8.52
CA ALA A 118 36.55 -4.00 8.57
C ALA A 118 37.25 -4.30 9.92
N GLN A 119 36.49 -4.55 10.99
CA GLN A 119 37.04 -4.85 12.32
C GLN A 119 37.13 -6.35 12.63
N SER A 120 36.89 -7.23 11.65
CA SER A 120 36.87 -8.69 11.86
C SER A 120 37.84 -9.47 10.97
N ILE A 121 39.01 -8.95 10.58
CA ILE A 121 40.09 -9.80 10.04
C ILE A 121 41.47 -9.21 10.40
N THR A 122 41.95 -9.51 11.62
CA THR A 122 43.34 -9.94 11.91
C THR A 122 43.40 -10.33 13.38
N THR A 123 43.32 -11.61 13.67
CA THR A 123 43.91 -12.19 14.87
C THR A 123 44.51 -13.52 14.45
N GLY A 124 45.78 -13.47 14.06
CA GLY A 124 46.61 -14.65 14.02
C GLY A 124 46.71 -15.21 15.44
N ASN A 125 46.47 -16.52 15.56
CA ASN A 125 46.76 -17.34 16.72
C ASN A 125 46.06 -16.97 18.05
N GLY A 126 44.88 -17.57 18.25
CA GLY A 126 44.41 -18.06 19.55
C GLY A 126 43.89 -17.03 20.54
N VAL A 127 42.56 -16.89 20.63
CA VAL A 127 41.72 -17.18 21.81
C VAL A 127 40.28 -16.75 21.49
N VAL A 128 39.31 -17.62 21.78
CA VAL A 128 37.87 -17.34 21.64
C VAL A 128 37.47 -16.40 22.78
N ALA A 129 37.17 -15.14 22.47
CA ALA A 129 36.46 -14.24 23.38
C ALA A 129 35.04 -14.02 22.84
N THR A 130 34.07 -14.62 23.55
CA THR A 130 32.64 -14.34 23.44
C THR A 130 32.39 -12.83 23.45
N ILE A 131 31.86 -12.28 22.37
CA ILE A 131 31.31 -10.91 22.37
C ILE A 131 29.80 -11.04 22.60
N MET A 132 29.37 -10.93 23.86
CA MET A 132 27.97 -10.63 24.15
C MET A 132 27.70 -9.19 23.68
N PRO A 133 26.59 -8.90 22.98
CA PRO A 133 26.20 -7.53 22.74
C PRO A 133 25.78 -6.94 24.08
N ALA A 134 26.48 -5.90 24.53
CA ALA A 134 26.08 -5.13 25.70
C ALA A 134 24.73 -4.43 25.39
N LEU A 135 23.64 -5.00 25.90
CA LEU A 135 22.33 -4.37 25.92
C LEU A 135 22.40 -3.18 26.89
N ALA A 136 22.75 -2.01 26.37
CA ALA A 136 22.62 -0.76 27.12
C ALA A 136 21.13 -0.41 27.22
N ALA A 137 20.51 -0.73 28.36
CA ALA A 137 19.18 -0.23 28.71
C ALA A 137 19.22 1.31 28.81
N PRO A 138 18.15 2.03 28.41
CA PRO A 138 18.08 3.47 28.64
C PRO A 138 18.04 3.71 30.15
N ARG A 139 19.07 4.38 30.69
CA ARG A 139 19.08 4.78 32.10
C ARG A 139 18.05 5.91 32.27
N ILE A 140 16.88 5.57 32.81
CA ILE A 140 15.96 6.56 33.36
C ILE A 140 16.58 7.05 34.66
N THR A 141 17.16 8.24 34.65
CA THR A 141 17.57 8.92 35.88
C THR A 141 16.31 9.48 36.52
N THR A 142 15.86 8.90 37.64
CA THR A 142 14.85 9.55 38.48
C THR A 142 15.47 10.80 39.11
N PRO A 143 14.81 11.97 39.08
CA PRO A 143 15.30 13.17 39.76
C PRO A 143 15.51 12.93 41.26
N TYR A 144 16.58 13.49 41.80
CA TYR A 144 16.90 13.47 43.23
C TYR A 144 15.88 14.34 44.00
N ASP A 145 15.15 13.75 44.94
CA ASP A 145 14.19 14.42 45.81
C ASP A 145 14.85 14.72 47.17
N PRO A 146 15.11 16.00 47.51
CA PRO A 146 15.78 16.38 48.76
C PRO A 146 14.88 16.42 49.99
N ASP A 147 13.56 16.18 49.88
CA ASP A 147 12.61 16.35 51.01
C ASP A 147 12.23 15.04 51.73
N ALA A 148 12.95 13.94 51.52
CA ALA A 148 12.75 12.70 52.26
C ALA A 148 13.62 12.62 53.54
N THR A 149 13.12 13.17 54.65
CA THR A 149 13.51 12.84 56.04
C THR A 149 12.34 13.04 56.98
#